data_AF-A0A946FTH1-F1
#
_entry.id   AF-A0A946FTH1-F1
#
_cell.length_a   1.000
_cell.length_b   1.000
_cell.length_c   1.000
_cell.angle_alpha   90.00
_cell.angle_beta   90.00
_cell.angle_gamma   90.00
#
_symmetry.space_group_name_H-M   'P 1'
#
loop_
_entity.id
_entity.type
_entity.pdbx_description
1 polymer ?
#
loop_
_entity_poly.entity_id
_entity_poly.type
_entity_poly.pdbx_seq_one_letter_code
_entity_poly.pdbx_strand_id
1 'polypeptide(L)' 'MKDNTSKNIGLELLIQQYKKKFETEENLNYYEYQDFVQAEKKYLDYVIDSSFDTCANA' A
#
# COMPACT_ATOMS: atom_id res chain seq x y z
N MET A 1 18.85 23.10 4.81
CA MET A 1 18.02 22.24 3.93
C MET A 1 16.60 22.32 4.46
N LYS A 2 15.60 22.57 3.61
CA LYS A 2 14.19 22.62 4.06
C LYS A 2 13.72 21.17 4.20
N ASP A 3 13.61 20.71 5.43
CA ASP A 3 13.18 19.36 5.76
C ASP A 3 11.69 19.19 5.40
N ASN A 4 11.43 18.64 4.21
CA ASN A 4 10.08 18.24 3.76
C ASN A 4 9.55 16.98 4.47
N THR A 5 10.20 16.57 5.56
CA THR A 5 9.95 15.32 6.30
C THR A 5 8.55 15.25 6.91
N SER A 6 7.87 16.37 7.13
CA SER A 6 6.52 16.37 7.72
C SER A 6 5.37 16.21 6.72
N LYS A 7 5.61 16.36 5.41
CA LYS A 7 4.52 16.50 4.43
C LYS A 7 3.83 15.19 4.03
N ASN A 8 4.41 14.02 4.32
CA ASN A 8 3.88 12.75 3.83
C ASN A 8 3.67 11.66 4.90
N ILE A 9 3.80 11.99 6.19
CA ILE A 9 3.67 11.01 7.28
C ILE A 9 2.33 10.25 7.21
N GLY A 10 1.23 10.94 6.91
CA GLY A 10 -0.09 10.30 6.77
C GLY A 10 -0.16 9.28 5.64
N LEU A 11 0.40 9.63 4.47
CA LEU A 11 0.46 8.73 3.31
C LEU A 11 1.36 7.53 3.59
N GLU A 12 2.51 7.75 4.23
CA GLU A 12 3.45 6.70 4.62
C GLU A 12 2.79 5.72 5.61
N LEU A 13 2.11 6.23 6.63
CA LEU A 13 1.36 5.39 7.58
C LEU A 13 0.26 4.58 6.89
N LEU A 14 -0.44 5.17 5.93
CA LEU A 14 -1.48 4.47 5.16
C LEU A 14 -0.89 3.34 4.30
N ILE A 15 0.22 3.61 3.59
CA ILE A 15 0.94 2.59 2.82
C ILE A 15 1.39 1.45 3.74
N GLN A 16 1.96 1.76 4.90
CA GLN A 16 2.40 0.75 5.87
C GLN A 16 1.25 -0.11 6.38
N GLN A 17 0.06 0.46 6.62
CA GLN A 17 -1.12 -0.30 7.01
C GLN A 17 -1.55 -1.26 5.90
N TYR A 18 -1.57 -0.82 4.65
CA TYR A 18 -1.95 -1.68 3.53
C TYR A 18 -0.91 -2.77 3.26
N LYS A 19 0.39 -2.48 3.34
CA LYS A 19 1.46 -3.50 3.26
C LYS A 19 1.24 -4.62 4.28
N LYS A 20 1.00 -4.26 5.55
CA LYS A 20 0.70 -5.25 6.61
C LYS A 20 -0.55 -6.08 6.34
N LYS A 21 -1.56 -5.52 5.67
CA LYS A 21 -2.76 -6.28 5.26
C LYS A 21 -2.47 -7.25 4.12
N PHE A 22 -1.52 -6.91 3.25
CA PHE A 22 -1.10 -7.77 2.15
C PHE A 22 -0.14 -8.88 2.61
N GLU A 23 0.68 -8.62 3.63
CA GLU A 23 1.65 -9.55 4.22
C GLU A 23 0.96 -10.62 5.09
N THR A 24 0.12 -11.45 4.48
CA THR A 24 -0.50 -12.62 5.12
C THR A 24 0.38 -13.86 4.96
N GLU A 25 0.22 -14.84 5.84
CA GLU A 25 0.91 -16.14 5.70
C GLU A 25 0.63 -16.81 4.35
N GLU A 26 -0.59 -16.66 3.84
CA GLU A 26 -0.96 -17.17 2.52
C GLU A 26 -0.11 -16.52 1.41
N ASN A 27 -0.02 -15.19 1.38
CA ASN A 27 0.75 -14.48 0.36
C ASN A 27 2.26 -14.73 0.50
N LEU A 28 2.77 -14.81 1.74
CA LEU A 28 4.18 -15.12 2.01
C LEU A 28 4.57 -16.53 1.56
N ASN A 29 3.64 -17.49 1.64
CA ASN A 29 3.88 -18.87 1.20
C ASN A 29 3.56 -19.10 -0.28
N TYR A 30 2.75 -18.24 -0.90
CA TYR A 30 2.33 -18.37 -2.29
C TYR A 30 3.33 -17.73 -3.28
N TYR A 31 3.86 -16.54 -2.94
CA TYR A 31 4.75 -15.80 -3.82
C TYR A 31 6.22 -16.04 -3.49
N GLU A 32 7.04 -16.24 -4.52
CA GLU A 32 8.48 -16.04 -4.43
C GLU A 32 8.78 -14.55 -4.19
N TYR A 33 9.91 -14.23 -3.56
CA TYR A 33 10.22 -12.86 -3.10
C TYR A 33 10.04 -11.78 -4.21
N GLN A 34 10.49 -12.06 -5.43
CA GLN A 34 10.38 -11.11 -6.55
C GLN A 34 8.91 -10.88 -6.95
N ASP A 35 8.09 -11.92 -6.95
CA ASP A 35 6.68 -11.83 -7.30
C ASP A 35 5.86 -11.21 -6.16
N PHE A 36 6.25 -11.44 -4.91
CA PHE A 36 5.65 -10.81 -3.73
C PHE A 36 5.74 -9.29 -3.83
N VAL A 37 6.92 -8.76 -4.16
CA VAL A 37 7.13 -7.30 -4.31
C VAL A 37 6.28 -6.73 -5.44
N GLN A 38 6.15 -7.44 -6.57
CA GLN A 38 5.32 -7.00 -7.68
C GLN A 38 3.82 -7.04 -7.34
N ALA A 39 3.38 -8.10 -6.66
CA ALA A 39 1.99 -8.27 -6.24
C ALA A 39 1.60 -7.25 -5.16
N GLU A 40 2.48 -6.98 -4.19
CA GLU A 40 2.29 -5.94 -3.17
C GLU A 40 2.10 -4.56 -3.84
N LYS A 41 2.92 -4.23 -4.83
CA LYS A 41 2.80 -2.97 -5.56
C LYS A 41 1.45 -2.84 -6.28
N LYS A 42 1.03 -3.88 -7.00
CA LYS A 42 -0.28 -3.90 -7.68
C LYS A 42 -1.44 -3.76 -6.71
N TYR A 43 -1.34 -4.42 -5.55
CA TYR A 43 -2.33 -4.30 -4.50
C TYR A 43 -2.37 -2.87 -3.94
N LEU A 44 -1.22 -2.26 -3.64
CA LEU A 44 -1.13 -0.88 -3.16
C LEU A 44 -1.73 0.11 -4.16
N ASP A 45 -1.39 -0.04 -5.45
CA ASP A 45 -1.97 0.79 -6.52
C ASP A 45 -3.50 0.64 -6.54
N TYR A 46 -4.01 -0.60 -6.50
CA TYR A 46 -5.45 -0.87 -6.48
C TYR A 46 -6.18 -0.24 -5.28
N VAL A 47 -5.68 -0.42 -4.06
CA VAL A 47 -6.38 0.09 -2.86
C VAL A 47 -6.27 1.60 -2.71
N ILE A 48 -5.17 2.20 -3.18
CA ILE A 48 -5.03 3.66 -3.19
C ILE A 48 -5.98 4.24 -4.24
N ASP A 49 -5.99 3.71 -5.46
CA ASP A 49 -6.87 4.19 -6.54
C ASP A 49 -8.35 4.00 -6.18
N SER A 50 -8.73 2.81 -5.70
CA SER A 50 -10.11 2.50 -5.27
C SER A 50 -10.56 3.35 -4.06
N SER A 51 -9.63 3.81 -3.22
CA SER A 51 -9.97 4.69 -2.10
C SER A 51 -10.41 6.09 -2.55
N PHE A 52 -9.99 6.53 -3.74
CA PHE A 52 -10.44 7.79 -4.33
C PHE A 52 -11.83 7.70 -4.97
N ASP A 53 -12.28 6.50 -5.39
CA ASP A 53 -13.61 6.33 -5.99
C ASP A 53 -14.75 6.29 -4.95
N THR A 54 -14.46 5.86 -3.73
CA THR A 54 -15.48 5.76 -2.67
C THR A 54 -15.93 7.10 -2.09
N CYS A 55 -15.24 8.22 -2.36
CA CYS A 55 -15.69 9.56 -1.99
C CYS A 55 -16.47 10.30 -3.09
N ALA A 56 -16.62 9.72 -4.28
CA ALA A 56 -17.40 10.31 -5.38
C ALA A 56 -18.88 9.89 -5.40
N ASN A 57 -19.31 8.96 -4.54
CA ASN A 57 -20.68 8.44 -4.46
C ASN A 57 -21.28 8.45 -3.03
N ALA A 58 -20.84 9.36 -2.17
CA ALA A 58 -21.41 9.56 -0.83
C ALA A 58 -22.14 10.90 -0.70
#